data_AF-A0A9X5EDK9-F1
#
_entry.id   AF-A0A9X5EDK9-F1
#
_cell.length_a   1.000
_cell.length_b   1.000
_cell.length_c   1.000
_cell.angle_alpha   90.00
_cell.angle_beta   90.00
_cell.angle_gamma   90.00
#
_symmetry.space_group_name_H-M   'P 1'
#
loop_
_entity.id
_entity.type
_entity.pdbx_description
1 polymer ?
#
loop_
_entity_poly.entity_id
_entity_poly.type
_entity_poly.pdbx_seq_one_letter_code
_entity_poly.pdbx_strand_id
1 'polypeptide(L)' 'MQPYHHKLTVVPALPYPYDHEEMWLKADLVYTLSFERLFLPFIGKNAKGDRIYDVRHISDNDLNDIRDCVRSGLGL' A
#
# COMPACT_ATOMS: atom_id res chain seq x y z
N MET A 1 2.76 19.61 -0.88
CA MET A 1 3.23 18.26 -1.24
C MET A 1 4.72 18.18 -0.96
N GLN A 2 5.21 17.06 -0.43
CA GLN A 2 6.63 16.88 -0.04
C GLN A 2 7.29 15.89 -1.02
N PRO A 3 8.62 15.91 -1.19
CA PRO A 3 9.29 15.03 -2.16
C PRO A 3 9.22 13.53 -1.82
N TYR A 4 8.90 13.20 -0.57
CA TYR A 4 8.66 11.83 -0.08
C TYR A 4 7.16 11.46 -0.05
N HIS A 5 6.27 12.28 -0.61
CA HIS A 5 4.86 11.95 -0.76
C HIS A 5 4.56 11.54 -2.21
N HIS A 6 4.05 10.33 -2.40
CA HIS A 6 3.56 9.84 -3.70
C HIS A 6 2.06 9.61 -3.65
N LYS A 7 1.33 10.03 -4.69
CA LYS A 7 -0.10 9.76 -4.81
C LYS A 7 -0.30 8.49 -5.62
N LEU A 8 -0.95 7.50 -5.00
CA LEU A 8 -1.30 6.24 -5.65
C LEU A 8 -2.78 6.24 -6.01
N THR A 9 -3.08 5.75 -7.21
CA THR A 9 -4.44 5.48 -7.65
C THR A 9 -4.63 3.98 -7.76
N VAL A 10 -5.55 3.43 -6.97
CA VAL A 10 -5.84 2.00 -6.89
C VAL A 10 -7.24 1.76 -7.44
N VAL A 11 -7.31 1.13 -8.62
CA VAL A 11 -8.56 0.80 -9.31
C VAL A 11 -8.60 -0.70 -9.61
N PRO A 12 -9.63 -1.44 -9.14
CA PRO A 12 -10.73 -0.98 -8.27
C PRO A 12 -10.20 -0.52 -6.91
N ALA A 13 -10.96 0.25 -6.12
CA ALA A 13 -10.55 0.63 -4.77
C ALA A 13 -10.24 -0.60 -3.87
N LEU A 14 -9.51 -0.38 -2.77
CA LEU A 14 -9.31 -1.44 -1.77
C LEU A 14 -10.62 -1.74 -1.03
N PRO A 15 -10.73 -2.90 -0.34
CA PRO A 15 -11.91 -3.21 0.45
C PRO A 15 -12.11 -2.21 1.59
N TYR A 16 -13.37 -2.03 2.01
CA TYR A 16 -13.71 -1.21 3.18
C TYR A 16 -12.84 -1.60 4.40
N PRO A 17 -12.30 -0.64 5.18
CA PRO A 17 -12.58 0.80 5.15
C PRO A 17 -11.66 1.64 4.24
N TYR A 18 -10.92 1.00 3.33
CA TYR A 18 -9.95 1.66 2.45
C TYR A 18 -10.50 1.87 1.03
N ASP A 19 -11.79 2.14 0.90
CA ASP A 19 -12.55 2.16 -0.35
C ASP A 19 -12.42 3.45 -1.17
N HIS A 20 -11.38 4.24 -0.91
CA HIS A 20 -11.00 5.38 -1.74
C HIS A 20 -9.94 4.98 -2.76
N GLU A 21 -10.15 5.36 -4.01
CA GLU A 21 -9.21 5.05 -5.11
C GLU A 21 -7.89 5.83 -4.97
N GLU A 22 -7.93 7.02 -4.40
CA GLU A 22 -6.77 7.87 -4.24
C GLU A 22 -6.20 7.77 -2.83
N MET A 23 -4.93 7.38 -2.73
CA MET A 23 -4.21 7.21 -1.46
C MET A 23 -2.86 7.91 -1.51
N TRP A 24 -2.38 8.31 -0.33
CA TRP A 24 -1.05 8.92 -0.19
C TRP A 24 -0.09 7.93 0.45
N LEU A 25 1.01 7.66 -0.25
CA LEU A 25 2.17 7.00 0.32
C LEU A 25 3.08 8.04 0.96
N LYS A 26 3.52 7.75 2.20
CA LYS A 26 4.48 8.56 2.96
C LYS A 26 5.80 7.80 3.08
N ALA A 27 6.74 8.13 2.20
CA ALA A 27 7.99 7.39 2.03
C ALA A 27 9.05 7.68 3.10
N ASP A 28 8.81 8.69 3.93
CA ASP A 28 9.60 9.03 5.13
C ASP A 28 9.24 8.16 6.35
N LEU A 29 8.14 7.39 6.28
CA LEU A 29 7.65 6.54 7.36
C LEU A 29 7.99 5.05 7.11
N VAL A 30 9.29 4.72 7.14
CA VAL A 30 9.77 3.35 6.92
C VAL A 30 9.82 2.56 8.23
N TYR A 31 9.17 1.39 8.27
CA TYR A 31 9.14 0.51 9.44
C TYR A 31 9.49 -0.93 9.10
N THR A 32 10.23 -1.59 9.99
CA THR A 32 10.44 -3.05 9.97
C THR A 32 9.44 -3.72 10.92
N LEU A 33 8.57 -4.57 10.39
CA LEU A 33 7.50 -5.24 11.15
C LEU A 33 7.47 -6.74 10.82
N SER A 34 7.01 -7.57 11.78
CA SER A 34 6.68 -8.97 11.53
C SER A 34 5.37 -9.09 10.75
N PHE A 35 5.23 -10.11 9.89
CA PHE A 35 3.99 -10.40 9.16
C PHE A 35 2.79 -10.62 10.10
N GLU A 36 3.02 -11.14 11.30
CA GLU A 36 1.97 -11.36 12.30
C GLU A 36 1.35 -10.06 12.82
N ARG A 37 2.06 -8.93 12.68
CA ARG A 37 1.56 -7.59 13.06
C ARG A 37 0.77 -6.91 11.94
N LEU A 38 0.77 -7.48 10.73
CA LEU A 38 0.05 -6.91 9.59
C LEU A 38 -1.42 -7.35 9.62
N PHE A 39 -2.31 -6.38 9.46
CA PHE A 39 -3.70 -6.64 9.16
C PHE A 39 -3.91 -6.46 7.65
N LEU A 40 -3.93 -7.56 6.91
CA LEU A 40 -4.10 -7.54 5.47
C LEU A 40 -5.58 -7.29 5.10
N PRO A 41 -5.87 -6.41 4.12
CA PRO A 41 -7.21 -6.27 3.56
C PRO A 41 -7.71 -7.61 3.01
N PHE A 42 -9.00 -7.90 3.20
CA PHE A 42 -9.64 -9.10 2.68
C PHE A 42 -11.03 -8.77 2.16
N ILE A 43 -11.44 -9.43 1.08
CA ILE A 43 -12.74 -9.19 0.41
C ILE A 43 -13.89 -10.01 1.00
N GLY A 44 -13.57 -11.04 1.79
CA GLY A 44 -14.56 -11.91 2.41
C GLY A 44 -13.95 -13.18 2.96
N LYS A 45 -14.80 -14.19 3.15
CA LYS A 45 -14.40 -15.53 3.57
C LYS A 45 -14.84 -16.58 2.56
N ASN A 46 -14.03 -17.62 2.39
CA ASN A 46 -14.40 -18.78 1.58
C ASN A 46 -15.45 -19.65 2.30
N ALA A 47 -15.94 -20.71 1.65
CA ALA A 47 -16.93 -21.64 2.21
C ALA A 47 -16.46 -22.37 3.49
N LYS A 48 -15.15 -22.41 3.76
CA LYS A 48 -14.55 -23.00 4.96
C LYS A 48 -14.34 -21.99 6.09
N GLY A 49 -14.58 -20.70 5.84
CA GLY A 49 -14.40 -19.61 6.80
C GLY A 49 -13.04 -18.91 6.75
N ASP A 50 -12.15 -19.29 5.83
CA ASP A 50 -10.83 -18.66 5.67
C ASP A 50 -10.95 -17.31 4.96
N ARG A 51 -10.12 -16.33 5.35
CA ARG A 51 -10.07 -15.02 4.70
C ARG A 51 -9.53 -15.12 3.28
N ILE A 52 -10.19 -14.43 2.35
CA ILE A 52 -9.71 -14.23 0.98
C ILE A 52 -9.01 -12.87 0.96
N TYR A 53 -7.69 -12.89 1.09
CA TYR A 53 -6.88 -11.67 1.10
C TYR A 53 -6.85 -11.00 -0.25
N ASP A 54 -6.81 -9.67 -0.22
CA ASP A 54 -6.63 -8.85 -1.40
C ASP A 54 -5.13 -8.67 -1.68
N VAL A 55 -4.61 -9.35 -2.71
CA VAL A 55 -3.20 -9.34 -3.09
C VAL A 55 -3.09 -8.73 -4.48
N ARG A 56 -2.40 -7.59 -4.57
CA ARG A 56 -2.24 -6.82 -5.82
C ARG A 56 -0.79 -6.40 -5.99
N HIS A 57 -0.44 -6.09 -7.23
CA HIS A 57 0.83 -5.48 -7.56
C HIS A 57 0.60 -4.03 -7.98
N ILE A 58 1.49 -3.15 -7.53
CA ILE A 58 1.57 -1.78 -8.07
C ILE A 58 2.29 -1.81 -9.42
N SER A 59 2.11 -0.76 -10.22
CA SER A 59 2.79 -0.65 -11.50
C SER A 59 4.30 -0.49 -11.32
N ASP A 60 5.09 -0.90 -12.32
CA ASP A 60 6.54 -0.70 -12.28
C ASP A 60 6.92 0.79 -12.22
N ASN A 61 6.11 1.65 -12.84
CA ASN A 61 6.30 3.10 -12.79
C ASN A 61 6.10 3.63 -11.36
N ASP A 62 4.99 3.26 -10.71
CA ASP A 62 4.74 3.65 -9.32
C ASP A 62 5.83 3.14 -8.39
N LEU A 63 6.29 1.90 -8.58
CA LEU A 63 7.34 1.34 -7.76
C LEU A 63 8.66 2.12 -7.91
N ASN A 64 8.98 2.59 -9.11
CA ASN A 64 10.16 3.42 -9.34
C ASN A 64 10.02 4.79 -8.68
N ASP A 65 8.87 5.44 -8.82
CA ASP A 65 8.60 6.74 -8.19
C ASP A 65 8.66 6.63 -6.65
N ILE A 66 8.09 5.56 -6.08
CA ILE A 66 8.14 5.28 -4.64
C ILE A 66 9.59 5.11 -4.17
N ARG A 67 10.44 4.41 -4.93
CA ARG A 67 11.86 4.24 -4.57
C ARG A 67 12.58 5.58 -4.49
N ASP A 68 12.28 6.49 -5.40
CA ASP A 68 12.85 7.84 -5.38
C ASP A 68 12.30 8.67 -4.21
N CYS A 69 11.01 8.56 -3.91
CA CYS A 69 10.42 9.16 -2.72
C CYS A 69 11.07 8.64 -1.41
N VAL A 70 11.34 7.33 -1.33
CA VAL A 70 12.02 6.72 -0.16
C VAL A 70 13.44 7.26 -0.02
N ARG A 71 14.21 7.33 -1.12
CA ARG A 71 15.55 7.94 -1.10
C ARG A 71 15.48 9.37 -0.57
N SER A 72 14.56 10.17 -1.09
CA SER A 72 14.34 11.54 -0.61
C SER A 72 13.97 11.61 0.88
N GLY A 73 13.09 10.72 1.36
CA GLY A 73 12.70 10.65 2.77
C GLY A 73 13.84 10.26 3.71
N LEU A 74 14.82 9.51 3.20
CA LEU A 74 16.03 9.10 3.92
C LEU A 74 17.21 10.07 3.75
N GLY A 75 17.08 11.09 2.90
CA GLY A 75 18.16 12.03 2.59
C GLY A 75 19.25 11.49 1.66
N LEU A 76 18.90 10.53 0.79
CA LEU A 76 19.77 9.88 -0.19
C LEU A 76 19.55 10.42 -1.61
#